data_AF-A0A3C0KG75-F1
#
_entry.id   AF-A0A3C0KG75-F1
#
_cell.length_a   1.000
_cell.length_b   1.000
_cell.length_c   1.000
_cell.angle_alpha   90.00
_cell.angle_beta   90.00
_cell.angle_gamma   90.00
#
_symmetry.space_group_name_H-M   'P 1'
#
loop_
_entity.id
_entity.type
_entity.pdbx_description
1 polymer ?
#
loop_
_entity_poly.entity_id
_entity_poly.type
_entity_poly.pdbx_seq_one_letter_code
_entity_poly.pdbx_strand_id
1 'polypeptide(L)'
;MNTEHIVSNNKGQLLQDPFLNQLRREHIPVSIYLVNGIKLQGQIESFDQYVVLLRNTVTQMVYKHAISTIVPGRPVQFSVAPQDDAAAS
;
A
#
# COMPACT_ATOMS: atom_id res chain seq x y z
N MET A 1 -20.66 2.93 -30.09
CA MET A 1 -20.39 3.33 -28.69
C MET A 1 -19.29 2.41 -28.19
N ASN A 2 -18.07 2.93 -28.10
CA ASN A 2 -16.89 2.13 -27.79
C ASN A 2 -16.78 1.91 -26.28
N THR A 3 -16.90 0.65 -25.87
CA THR A 3 -16.82 0.18 -24.47
C THR A 3 -15.39 0.18 -23.91
N GLU A 4 -14.41 0.74 -24.63
CA GLU A 4 -12.99 0.69 -24.22
C GLU A 4 -12.60 1.74 -23.15
N HIS A 5 -13.52 2.63 -22.74
CA HIS A 5 -13.19 3.73 -21.83
C HIS A 5 -13.47 3.50 -20.33
N ILE A 6 -14.02 2.34 -19.94
CA ILE A 6 -14.35 2.06 -18.53
C ILE A 6 -13.19 1.39 -17.75
N VAL A 7 -12.19 0.83 -18.43
CA VAL A 7 -11.11 0.06 -17.76
C VAL A 7 -9.99 0.94 -17.17
N SER A 8 -10.02 2.26 -17.36
CA SER A 8 -8.90 3.14 -17.01
C SER A 8 -8.77 3.55 -15.53
N ASN A 9 -9.68 3.14 -14.63
CA ASN A 9 -9.60 3.52 -13.20
C ASN A 9 -9.00 2.45 -12.27
N ASN A 10 -8.67 1.24 -12.77
CA ASN A 10 -8.16 0.13 -11.95
C ASN A 10 -6.63 -0.01 -11.93
N LYS A 11 -5.90 0.70 -12.82
CA LYS A 11 -4.43 0.54 -12.94
C LYS A 11 -3.68 1.00 -11.69
N GLY A 12 -4.19 2.00 -10.97
CA GLY A 12 -3.59 2.46 -9.71
C GLY A 12 -3.69 1.42 -8.59
N GLN A 13 -4.81 0.68 -8.52
CA GLN A 13 -4.99 -0.39 -7.55
C GLN A 13 -4.12 -1.62 -7.85
N LEU A 14 -3.92 -1.94 -9.13
CA LEU A 14 -3.04 -3.04 -9.57
C LEU A 14 -1.59 -2.89 -9.09
N LEU A 15 -1.12 -1.67 -8.82
CA LEU A 15 0.20 -1.42 -8.23
C LEU A 15 0.14 -1.27 -6.71
N GLN A 16 -0.86 -0.53 -6.22
CA GLN A 16 -0.96 -0.14 -4.82
C GLN A 16 -1.15 -1.33 -3.89
N ASP A 17 -2.14 -2.17 -4.16
CA ASP A 17 -2.50 -3.26 -3.24
C ASP A 17 -1.38 -4.30 -3.15
N PRO A 18 -0.78 -4.78 -4.26
CA PRO A 18 0.37 -5.69 -4.17
C PRO A 18 1.57 -5.07 -3.44
N PHE A 19 1.85 -3.78 -3.65
CA PHE A 19 2.93 -3.10 -2.96
C PHE A 19 2.69 -3.01 -1.44
N LEU A 20 1.52 -2.53 -1.01
CA LEU A 20 1.17 -2.44 0.41
C LEU A 20 1.09 -3.82 1.07
N ASN A 21 0.59 -4.83 0.34
CA ASN A 21 0.51 -6.20 0.84
C ASN A 21 1.90 -6.80 1.04
N GLN A 22 2.84 -6.55 0.13
CA GLN A 22 4.22 -7.00 0.26
C GLN A 22 4.89 -6.40 1.50
N LEU A 23 4.75 -5.08 1.71
CA LEU A 23 5.26 -4.40 2.90
C LEU A 23 4.67 -4.97 4.20
N ARG A 24 3.37 -5.26 4.20
CA ARG A 24 2.62 -5.84 5.33
C ARG A 24 3.09 -7.26 5.64
N ARG A 25 3.07 -8.16 4.65
CA ARG A 25 3.40 -9.59 4.83
C ARG A 25 4.84 -9.79 5.30
N GLU A 26 5.78 -9.01 4.76
CA GLU A 26 7.20 -9.10 5.12
C GLU A 26 7.58 -8.22 6.32
N HIS A 27 6.61 -7.57 6.98
CA HIS A 27 6.81 -6.71 8.14
C HIS A 27 7.92 -5.66 7.91
N ILE A 28 7.94 -5.08 6.70
CA ILE A 28 8.99 -4.14 6.30
C ILE A 28 8.78 -2.82 7.06
N PRO A 29 9.79 -2.30 7.78
CA PRO A 29 9.71 -0.96 8.34
C PRO A 29 9.53 0.08 7.23
N VAL A 30 8.59 1.00 7.39
CA VAL A 30 8.28 2.05 6.42
C VAL A 30 8.42 3.44 7.03
N SER A 31 8.77 4.40 6.18
CA SER A 31 8.56 5.83 6.43
C SER A 31 7.40 6.32 5.56
N ILE A 32 6.33 6.80 6.18
CA ILE A 32 5.20 7.43 5.50
C ILE A 32 5.36 8.94 5.65
N TYR A 33 5.49 9.65 4.54
CA TYR A 33 5.51 11.10 4.52
C TYR A 33 4.11 11.59 4.20
N LEU A 34 3.65 12.54 5.01
CA LEU A 34 2.37 13.20 4.83
C LEU A 34 2.53 14.45 3.95
N VAL A 35 1.46 14.87 3.30
CA VAL A 35 1.42 16.06 2.42
C VAL A 35 1.82 17.35 3.14
N ASN A 36 1.69 17.40 4.47
CA ASN A 36 2.12 18.53 5.32
C ASN A 36 3.59 18.43 5.77
N GLY A 37 4.34 17.43 5.31
CA GLY A 37 5.75 17.22 5.62
C GLY A 37 6.03 16.39 6.88
N ILE A 38 5.01 16.00 7.66
CA ILE A 38 5.20 15.11 8.82
C ILE A 38 5.64 13.72 8.34
N LYS A 39 6.62 13.14 9.04
CA LYS A 39 7.10 11.77 8.82
C LYS A 39 6.58 10.84 9.92
N LEU A 40 5.87 9.79 9.52
CA LEU A 40 5.47 8.68 10.38
C LEU A 40 6.38 7.48 10.10
N GLN A 41 6.70 6.71 11.14
CA GLN A 41 7.50 5.49 11.02
C GLN A 41 6.81 4.34 11.74
N GLY A 42 6.91 3.14 11.17
CA GLY A 42 6.30 1.94 11.70
C GLY A 42 6.28 0.81 10.66
N GLN A 43 5.38 -0.15 10.84
CA GLN A 43 5.08 -1.22 9.90
C GLN A 43 3.62 -1.15 9.49
N ILE A 44 3.32 -1.51 8.24
CA ILE A 44 1.93 -1.62 7.78
C ILE A 44 1.31 -2.86 8.41
N GLU A 45 0.27 -2.65 9.23
CA GLU A 45 -0.49 -3.73 9.87
C GLU A 45 -1.64 -4.21 8.99
N SER A 46 -2.38 -3.26 8.40
CA SER A 46 -3.50 -3.50 7.49
C SER A 46 -3.74 -2.28 6.60
N PHE A 47 -4.56 -2.42 5.57
CA PHE A 47 -5.01 -1.32 4.72
C PHE A 47 -6.32 -1.69 4.03
N ASP A 48 -7.07 -0.67 3.63
CA ASP A 48 -8.23 -0.80 2.75
C ASP A 48 -8.12 0.21 1.60
N GLN A 49 -9.22 0.51 0.91
CA GLN A 49 -9.24 1.48 -0.19
C GLN A 49 -8.78 2.89 0.22
N TYR A 50 -9.03 3.34 1.45
CA TYR A 50 -8.88 4.74 1.88
C TYR A 50 -7.87 4.96 3.01
N VAL A 51 -7.56 3.93 3.80
CA VAL A 51 -6.69 4.05 4.97
C VAL A 51 -5.60 2.99 5.02
N VAL A 52 -4.55 3.29 5.79
CA VAL A 52 -3.48 2.37 6.17
C VAL A 52 -3.39 2.36 7.69
N LEU A 53 -3.38 1.17 8.30
CA LEU A 53 -3.05 1.01 9.71
C LEU A 53 -1.54 0.88 9.85
N LEU A 54 -0.92 1.84 10.53
CA LEU A 54 0.52 1.88 10.79
C LEU A 54 0.76 1.54 12.26
N ARG A 55 1.56 0.51 12.52
CA ARG A 55 1.95 0.09 13.87
C ARG A 55 3.36 0.56 14.21
N ASN A 56 3.50 1.23 15.35
CA ASN A 56 4.77 1.50 16.02
C ASN A 56 4.66 1.10 17.51
N THR A 57 4.76 2.03 18.45
CA THR A 57 4.38 1.82 19.86
C THR A 57 2.87 1.64 20.01
N VAL A 58 2.09 2.25 19.12
CA VAL A 58 0.63 2.11 19.02
C VAL A 58 0.23 1.82 17.57
N THR A 59 -1.01 1.40 17.37
CA THR A 59 -1.61 1.33 16.03
C THR A 59 -2.36 2.63 15.76
N GLN A 60 -2.06 3.28 14.65
CA GLN A 60 -2.74 4.49 14.20
C GLN A 60 -3.26 4.31 12.78
N MET A 61 -4.43 4.89 12.51
CA MET A 61 -5.02 4.94 11.18
C MET A 61 -4.53 6.17 10.44
N VAL A 62 -4.02 5.99 9.23
CA VAL A 62 -3.52 7.06 8.35
C VAL A 62 -4.37 7.08 7.09
N TYR A 63 -5.03 8.20 6.81
CA TYR A 63 -5.82 8.37 5.59
C TYR A 63 -4.90 8.57 4.37
N LYS A 64 -5.15 7.83 3.28
CA LYS A 64 -4.33 7.88 2.06
C LYS A 64 -4.29 9.27 1.41
N HIS A 65 -5.36 10.07 1.53
CA HIS A 65 -5.36 11.44 0.99
C HIS A 65 -4.35 12.37 1.69
N ALA A 66 -3.93 12.03 2.91
CA ALA A 66 -2.93 12.79 3.65
C ALA A 66 -1.51 12.29 3.39
N ILE A 67 -1.33 11.15 2.72
CA ILE A 67 -0.02 10.55 2.42
C ILE A 67 0.50 11.11 1.11
N SER A 68 1.73 11.63 1.11
CA SER A 68 2.45 11.97 -0.12
C SER A 68 3.26 10.80 -0.64
N THR A 69 4.00 10.09 0.22
CA THR A 69 4.88 8.99 -0.18
C THR A 69 5.03 7.93 0.91
N ILE A 70 5.29 6.68 0.50
CA ILE A 70 5.63 5.56 1.38
C ILE A 70 6.98 5.01 0.92
N VAL A 71 7.97 5.01 1.82
CA VAL A 71 9.35 4.58 1.53
C VAL A 71 9.69 3.35 2.39
N PRO A 72 10.02 2.19 1.81
CA PRO A 72 10.44 1.03 2.56
C PRO A 72 11.87 1.21 3.11
N GLY A 73 12.13 0.68 4.30
CA GLY A 73 13.45 0.74 4.94
C GLY A 73 14.50 -0.15 4.28
N ARG A 74 14.09 -1.01 3.35
CA ARG A 74 14.98 -1.82 2.49
C ARG A 74 14.38 -1.92 1.09
N PRO A 75 15.19 -2.21 0.06
CA PRO A 75 14.68 -2.53 -1.27
C PRO A 75 13.66 -3.68 -1.21
N VAL A 76 12.58 -3.52 -1.97
CA VAL A 76 11.54 -4.52 -2.13
C VAL A 76 11.59 -4.99 -3.57
N GLN A 77 11.84 -6.29 -3.79
CA GLN A 77 11.71 -6.88 -5.12
C GLN A 77 10.22 -7.01 -5.40
N PHE A 78 9.72 -6.18 -6.29
CA PHE A 78 8.31 -6.08 -6.60
C PHE A 78 8.08 -6.53 -8.04
N SER A 79 7.40 -7.65 -8.21
CA SER A 79 6.93 -8.14 -9.51
C SER A 79 5.44 -7.89 -9.63
N VAL A 80 5.01 -7.14 -10.66
CA VAL A 80 3.58 -6.95 -11.03
C VAL A 80 3.03 -8.21 -11.73
N ALA A 81 3.52 -9.39 -11.37
CA ALA A 81 2.95 -10.63 -11.88
C ALA A 81 1.55 -10.80 -11.26
N PRO A 82 0.56 -11.30 -12.02
CA PRO A 82 -0.73 -11.66 -11.44
C PRO A 82 -0.49 -12.69 -10.33
N GLN A 83 -0.78 -12.34 -9.10
CA GLN A 83 -0.68 -13.25 -7.97
C GLN A 83 -1.98 -14.08 -7.97
N ASP A 84 -1.93 -15.29 -8.53
CA ASP A 84 -3.00 -16.28 -8.41
C ASP A 84 -3.08 -16.75 -6.95
N ASP A 85 -3.85 -16.04 -6.12
CA ASP A 85 -4.21 -16.47 -4.76
C ASP A 85 -5.26 -17.61 -4.83
N ALA A 86 -4.87 -18.74 -5.42
CA ALA A 86 -5.64 -19.98 -5.50
C ALA A 86 -4.86 -21.14 -4.86
N ALA A 87 -4.44 -20.99 -3.60
CA ALA A 87 -3.89 -22.10 -2.82
C ALA A 87 -4.02 -21.86 -1.30
N ALA A 88 -5.26 -21.77 -0.81
CA ALA A 88 -5.61 -22.04 0.58
C ALA A 88 -7.11 -22.35 0.67
N SER A 89 -7.49 -23.54 0.18
CA SER A 89 -8.73 -24.23 0.55
C SER A 89 -8.38 -25.40 1.43
#